data_AF-A0A9D0Y4C6-F1
#
_entry.id   AF-A0A9D0Y4C6-F1
#
_cell.length_a   1.000
_cell.length_b   1.000
_cell.length_c   1.000
_cell.angle_alpha   90.00
_cell.angle_beta   90.00
_cell.angle_gamma   90.00
#
_symmetry.space_group_name_H-M   'P 1'
#
loop_
_entity.id
_entity.type
_entity.pdbx_description
1 polymer ?
#
loop_
_entity_poly.entity_id
_entity_poly.type
_entity_poly.pdbx_seq_one_letter_code
_entity_poly.pdbx_strand_id
1 'polypeptide(L)' 'MKDKTSRSVWKAVSWRIIATMDTVIISYLITGSLKMAASIGSIEVVTKVFLYYYHERAWNKISFGRG' A
#
# COMPACT_ATOMS: atom_id res chain seq x y z
N MET A 1 10.72 -12.83 -24.21
CA MET A 1 9.67 -12.49 -23.22
C MET A 1 10.28 -11.61 -22.12
N LYS A 2 10.46 -10.29 -22.34
CA LYS A 2 11.05 -9.39 -21.34
C LYS A 2 10.13 -8.22 -20.95
N ASP A 3 8.85 -8.28 -21.34
CA ASP A 3 7.99 -7.08 -21.38
C ASP A 3 6.75 -7.15 -20.47
N LYS A 4 6.40 -8.32 -19.91
CA LYS A 4 5.20 -8.44 -19.04
C LYS A 4 5.46 -8.02 -17.59
N THR A 5 6.64 -8.29 -17.05
CA THR A 5 6.94 -8.06 -15.63
C THR A 5 7.19 -6.58 -15.32
N SER A 6 7.94 -5.88 -16.18
CA SER A 6 8.28 -4.46 -15.98
C SER A 6 7.04 -3.56 -16.05
N ARG A 7 6.12 -3.80 -17.01
CA ARG A 7 4.83 -3.08 -17.07
C ARG A 7 3.96 -3.31 -15.84
N SER A 8 4.03 -4.50 -15.24
CA SER A 8 3.23 -4.85 -14.05
C SER A 8 3.76 -4.15 -12.80
N VAL A 9 5.09 -4.02 -12.66
CA VAL A 9 5.73 -3.25 -11.58
C VAL A 9 5.34 -1.77 -11.68
N TRP A 10 5.46 -1.18 -12.87
CA TRP A 10 5.06 0.21 -13.08
C TRP A 10 3.58 0.45 -12.78
N LYS A 11 2.69 -0.44 -13.24
CA LYS A 11 1.26 -0.36 -12.92
C LYS A 11 0.99 -0.45 -11.42
N ALA A 12 1.68 -1.34 -10.70
CA ALA A 12 1.54 -1.48 -9.25
C ALA A 12 2.04 -0.24 -8.49
N VAL A 13 3.14 0.37 -8.93
CA VAL A 13 3.65 1.63 -8.36
C VAL A 13 2.67 2.78 -8.61
N SER A 14 2.19 2.95 -9.85
CA SER A 14 1.19 3.96 -10.18
C SER A 14 -0.08 3.80 -9.34
N TRP A 15 -0.57 2.56 -9.19
CA TRP A 15 -1.74 2.28 -8.36
C TRP A 15 -1.50 2.62 -6.88
N ARG A 16 -0.31 2.35 -6.34
CA ARG A 16 0.02 2.69 -4.95
C ARG A 16 0.08 4.19 -4.71
N ILE A 17 0.61 4.96 -5.67
CA ILE A 17 0.66 6.43 -5.57
C ILE A 17 -0.76 6.99 -5.57
N ILE A 18 -1.61 6.54 -6.49
CA ILE A 18 -3.02 6.98 -6.57
C ILE A 18 -3.77 6.63 -5.29
N ALA A 19 -3.63 5.40 -4.78
CA ALA A 19 -4.32 4.98 -3.57
C ALA A 19 -3.91 5.81 -2.33
N THR A 20 -2.61 6.10 -2.16
CA THR A 20 -2.17 6.91 -1.03
C THR A 20 -2.57 8.39 -1.19
N MET A 21 -2.59 8.92 -2.42
CA MET A 21 -3.12 10.27 -2.67
C MET A 21 -4.63 10.34 -2.39
N ASP A 22 -5.39 9.34 -2.80
CA ASP A 22 -6.83 9.26 -2.55
C ASP A 22 -7.16 9.31 -1.06
N THR A 23 -6.51 8.49 -0.24
CA THR A 23 -6.72 8.51 1.22
C THR A 23 -6.40 9.87 1.82
N VAL A 24 -5.31 10.52 1.41
CA VAL A 24 -4.94 11.84 1.94
C VAL A 24 -5.96 12.91 1.53
N ILE A 25 -6.43 12.89 0.28
CA ILE A 25 -7.44 13.82 -0.23
C ILE A 25 -8.78 13.60 0.47
N ILE A 26 -9.26 12.36 0.55
CA ILE A 26 -10.51 12.02 1.24
C ILE A 26 -10.43 12.41 2.72
N SER A 27 -9.32 12.10 3.39
CA SER A 27 -9.11 12.47 4.78
C SER A 27 -9.16 13.98 4.98
N TYR A 28 -8.55 14.74 4.07
CA TYR A 28 -8.57 16.20 4.10
C TYR A 28 -9.97 16.76 3.84
N LEU A 29 -10.70 16.22 2.86
CA LEU A 29 -12.08 16.65 2.55
C LEU A 29 -13.05 16.39 3.71
N ILE A 30 -12.87 15.29 4.44
CA ILE A 30 -13.73 14.93 5.58
C ILE A 30 -13.40 15.79 6.80
N THR A 31 -12.11 15.97 7.12
CA THR A 31 -11.70 16.64 8.37
C THR A 31 -11.46 18.13 8.24
N GLY A 32 -11.26 18.65 7.01
CA GLY A 32 -10.88 20.03 6.75
C GLY A 32 -9.52 20.45 7.33
N SER A 33 -8.75 19.50 7.88
CA SER A 33 -7.52 19.75 8.64
C SER A 33 -6.34 19.00 8.04
N LEU A 34 -5.34 19.76 7.59
CA LEU A 34 -4.10 19.21 7.03
C LEU A 34 -3.36 18.33 8.04
N LYS A 35 -3.39 18.69 9.34
CA LYS A 35 -2.74 17.94 10.42
C LYS A 35 -3.39 16.56 10.60
N MET A 36 -4.71 16.48 10.46
CA MET A 36 -5.45 15.22 10.60
C MET A 36 -5.26 14.34 9.35
N ALA A 37 -5.32 14.91 8.16
CA ALA A 37 -5.01 14.21 6.91
C ALA A 37 -3.58 13.66 6.88
N ALA A 38 -2.59 14.43 7.33
CA ALA A 38 -1.20 13.98 7.45
C ALA A 38 -1.05 12.83 8.46
N SER A 39 -1.78 12.89 9.58
CA SER A 39 -1.79 11.82 10.57
C SER A 39 -2.39 10.53 10.00
N ILE A 40 -3.50 10.62 9.28
CA ILE A 40 -4.14 9.46 8.64
C ILE A 40 -3.24 8.86 7.56
N GLY A 41 -2.64 9.69 6.70
CA GLY A 41 -1.68 9.22 5.69
C GLY A 41 -0.45 8.54 6.32
N SER A 42 0.06 9.07 7.42
CA SER A 42 1.17 8.45 8.16
C SER A 42 0.78 7.09 8.74
N ILE A 43 -0.41 6.99 9.34
CA ILE A 43 -0.94 5.74 9.87
C ILE A 43 -1.18 4.72 8.73
N GLU A 44 -1.66 5.15 7.57
CA GLU A 44 -1.84 4.25 6.41
C GLU A 44 -0.51 3.60 6.03
N VAL A 45 0.55 4.39 5.87
CA VAL A 45 1.88 3.89 5.47
C VAL A 45 2.41 2.90 6.52
N VAL A 46 2.36 3.27 7.80
CA VAL A 46 2.80 2.40 8.90
C VAL A 46 2.00 1.10 8.91
N THR A 47 0.67 1.19 8.80
CA THR A 47 -0.22 0.02 8.77
C THR A 47 0.11 -0.89 7.59
N LYS A 48 0.36 -0.34 6.39
CA LYS A 48 0.77 -1.10 5.21
C LYS A 48 2.09 -1.86 5.44
N VAL A 49 3.08 -1.23 6.08
CA VAL A 49 4.35 -1.88 6.40
C VAL A 49 4.15 -3.04 7.36
N PHE A 50 3.39 -2.83 8.44
CA PHE A 50 3.07 -3.90 9.39
C PHE A 50 2.28 -5.02 8.72
N LEU A 51 1.21 -4.71 8.00
CA LEU A 51 0.42 -5.70 7.26
C LEU A 51 1.26 -6.45 6.25
N TYR A 52 2.14 -5.79 5.50
CA TYR A 52 3.03 -6.46 4.56
C TYR A 52 4.00 -7.40 5.27
N TYR A 53 4.62 -6.97 6.36
CA TYR A 53 5.52 -7.80 7.16
C TYR A 53 4.80 -9.04 7.71
N TYR A 54 3.63 -8.85 8.32
CA TYR A 54 2.82 -9.97 8.83
C TYR A 54 2.29 -10.85 7.72
N HIS A 55 1.89 -10.29 6.58
CA HIS A 55 1.47 -11.03 5.39
C HIS A 55 2.62 -11.90 4.88
N GLU A 56 3.83 -11.36 4.71
CA GLU A 56 5.00 -12.12 4.29
C GLU A 56 5.39 -13.20 5.32
N ARG A 57 5.30 -12.90 6.61
CA ARG A 57 5.56 -13.87 7.69
C ARG A 57 4.50 -14.98 7.74
N ALA A 58 3.23 -14.63 7.55
CA ALA A 58 2.13 -15.57 7.47
C ALA A 58 2.25 -16.42 6.20
N TRP A 59 2.56 -15.82 5.04
CA TRP A 59 2.76 -16.51 3.77
C TRP A 59 3.94 -17.49 3.83
N ASN A 60 5.04 -17.10 4.47
CA ASN A 60 6.17 -17.99 4.72
C ASN A 60 5.82 -19.17 5.66
N LYS A 61 4.89 -18.96 6.62
CA LYS A 61 4.37 -20.03 7.48
C LYS A 61 3.35 -20.91 6.77
N ILE A 62 2.55 -20.32 5.89
CA ILE A 62 1.53 -20.98 5.06
C ILE A 62 2.15 -21.32 3.71
N SER A 63 3.39 -21.84 3.67
CA SER A 63 4.02 -22.31 2.43
C SER A 63 3.25 -23.51 1.88
N PHE A 64 2.11 -23.21 1.24
CA PHE A 64 1.36 -24.06 0.36
C PHE A 64 2.10 -23.99 -0.98
N GLY A 65 2.87 -25.04 -1.30
CA GLY A 65 3.53 -25.17 -2.60
C GLY A 65 5.02 -24.85 -2.66
N ARG A 66 5.83 -25.34 -1.71
CA ARG A 66 7.13 -25.92 -2.09
C ARG A 66 6.89 -27.40 -2.40
N GLY A 67 6.52 -27.66 -3.65
CA GLY A 67 6.32 -28.97 -4.26
C GLY A 67 6.34 -28.81 -5.76
#